data_AF-A0A970RRV5-F1
#
_entry.id   AF-A0A970RRV5-F1
#
_cell.length_a   1.000
_cell.length_b   1.000
_cell.length_c   1.000
_cell.angle_alpha   90.00
_cell.angle_beta   90.00
_cell.angle_gamma   90.00
#
_symmetry.space_group_name_H-M   'P 1'
#
loop_
_entity.id
_entity.type
_entity.pdbx_description
1 polymer ?
#
loop_
_entity_poly.entity_id
_entity_poly.type
_entity_poly.pdbx_seq_one_letter_code
_entity_poly.pdbx_strand_id
1 'polypeptide(L)' 'MANQKQQIAVKNLLSLNDILGAEKLCYEKLEAYIEQAKDKELIALLTDLKQSAQAHYGAVYNYLKSHQQ' A
#
# COMPACT_ATOMS: atom_id res chain seq x y z
N MET A 1 26.44 -13.72 -13.29
CA MET A 1 25.83 -12.44 -12.86
C MET A 1 24.35 -12.28 -13.26
N ALA A 2 23.81 -13.02 -14.24
CA ALA A 2 22.39 -12.94 -14.61
C ALA A 2 21.42 -13.49 -13.53
N ASN A 3 21.83 -14.53 -12.81
CA ASN A 3 21.01 -15.23 -11.81
C ASN A 3 20.70 -14.38 -10.55
N GLN A 4 21.59 -13.43 -10.23
CA GLN A 4 21.44 -12.56 -9.05
C GLN A 4 20.41 -11.44 -9.29
N LYS A 5 20.32 -10.92 -10.53
CA LYS A 5 19.30 -9.92 -10.91
C LYS A 5 17.89 -10.52 -10.90
N GLN A 6 17.73 -11.77 -11.32
CA GLN A 6 16.44 -12.48 -11.26
C GLN A 6 15.99 -12.74 -9.82
N GLN A 7 16.90 -13.13 -8.91
CA GLN A 7 16.56 -13.29 -7.49
C GLN A 7 16.16 -11.96 -6.83
N ILE A 8 16.85 -10.85 -7.16
CA ILE A 8 16.48 -9.52 -6.67
C ILE A 8 15.11 -9.12 -7.20
N ALA A 9 14.81 -9.37 -8.47
CA ALA A 9 13.50 -9.09 -9.05
C ALA A 9 12.39 -9.89 -8.35
N VAL A 10 12.57 -11.20 -8.12
CA VAL A 10 11.58 -12.03 -7.44
C VAL A 10 11.37 -11.60 -5.98
N LYS A 11 12.45 -11.28 -5.25
CA LYS A 11 12.35 -10.73 -3.89
C LYS A 11 11.63 -9.38 -3.87
N ASN A 12 11.95 -8.49 -4.80
CA ASN A 12 11.30 -7.19 -4.91
C ASN A 12 9.80 -7.36 -5.23
N LEU A 13 9.44 -8.27 -6.13
CA LEU A 13 8.03 -8.57 -6.43
C LEU A 13 7.28 -9.12 -5.22
N LEU A 14 7.88 -10.03 -4.45
CA LEU A 14 7.30 -10.54 -3.20
C LEU A 14 7.11 -9.42 -2.17
N SER A 15 8.15 -8.59 -1.94
CA SER A 15 8.07 -7.45 -1.04
C SER A 15 7.03 -6.42 -1.48
N LEU A 16 6.88 -6.17 -2.78
CA LEU A 16 5.86 -5.26 -3.32
C LEU A 16 4.45 -5.81 -3.11
N ASN A 17 4.26 -7.12 -3.21
CA ASN A 17 2.98 -7.77 -2.96
C ASN A 17 2.61 -7.72 -1.46
N ASP A 18 3.60 -7.92 -0.59
CA ASP A 18 3.44 -7.74 0.87
C ASP A 18 3.09 -6.28 1.20
N ILE A 19 3.74 -5.31 0.55
CA ILE A 19 3.43 -3.88 0.69
C ILE A 19 2.00 -3.57 0.23
N LEU A 20 1.54 -4.12 -0.90
CA LEU A 20 0.15 -3.98 -1.34
C LEU A 20 -0.84 -4.55 -0.32
N GLY A 21 -0.53 -5.72 0.24
CA GLY A 21 -1.34 -6.33 1.30
C GLY A 21 -1.38 -5.46 2.56
N ALA A 22 -0.24 -4.92 2.96
CA ALA A 22 -0.13 -4.03 4.11
C ALA A 22 -0.89 -2.71 3.91
N GLU A 23 -0.79 -2.10 2.72
CA GLU A 23 -1.51 -0.87 2.37
C GLU A 23 -3.04 -1.09 2.34
N LYS A 24 -3.49 -2.22 1.79
CA LYS A 24 -4.92 -2.60 1.83
C LYS A 24 -5.42 -2.74 3.26
N LEU A 25 -4.66 -3.46 4.09
CA LEU A 25 -5.01 -3.68 5.51
C LEU A 25 -4.97 -2.37 6.31
N CYS A 26 -4.06 -1.46 5.96
CA CYS A 26 -3.99 -0.11 6.50
C CYS A 26 -5.25 0.69 6.16
N TYR A 27 -5.68 0.66 4.90
CA TYR A 27 -6.92 1.31 4.45
C TYR A 27 -8.15 0.81 5.21
N GLU A 28 -8.31 -0.52 5.33
CA GLU A 28 -9.43 -1.13 6.06
C GLU A 28 -9.43 -0.75 7.54
N LYS A 29 -8.25 -0.69 8.17
CA LYS A 29 -8.12 -0.24 9.56
C LYS A 29 -8.46 1.24 9.73
N LEU A 30 -7.96 2.08 8.84
CA LEU A 30 -8.25 3.52 8.87
C LEU A 30 -9.75 3.78 8.68
N GLU A 31 -10.41 3.04 7.80
CA GLU A 31 -11.87 3.09 7.64
C GLU A 31 -12.60 2.70 8.94
N ALA A 32 -12.23 1.59 9.56
CA ALA A 32 -12.81 1.17 10.83
C ALA A 32 -12.55 2.18 11.97
N TYR A 33 -11.39 2.84 11.97
CA TYR A 33 -11.06 3.88 12.95
C TYR A 33 -11.84 5.17 12.70
N ILE A 34 -12.09 5.56 11.45
CA ILE A 34 -12.95 6.69 11.10
C ILE A 34 -14.37 6.47 11.61
N GLU A 35 -14.92 5.26 11.45
CA GLU A 35 -16.27 4.92 11.92
C GLU A 35 -16.40 4.95 13.45
N GLN A 36 -15.32 4.61 14.17
CA GLN A 36 -15.29 4.57 15.64
C GLN A 36 -14.89 5.92 16.27
N ALA A 37 -14.17 6.75 15.52
CA ALA A 37 -13.74 8.06 15.98
C ALA A 37 -14.93 9.01 16.15
N LYS A 38 -14.92 9.76 17.25
CA LYS A 38 -15.92 10.83 17.51
C LYS A 38 -15.31 12.22 17.36
N ASP A 39 -13.99 12.30 17.37
CA ASP A 39 -13.23 13.52 17.23
C ASP A 39 -13.11 13.90 15.74
N LYS A 40 -13.51 15.12 15.41
CA LYS A 40 -13.55 15.60 14.03
C LYS A 40 -12.15 15.83 13.44
N GLU A 41 -11.19 16.27 14.23
CA GLU A 41 -9.82 16.47 13.78
C GLU A 41 -9.14 15.12 13.56
N LEU A 42 -9.42 14.14 14.43
CA LEU A 42 -8.94 12.77 14.24
C LEU A 42 -9.54 12.13 12.98
N ILE A 43 -10.83 12.30 12.72
CA ILE A 43 -11.48 11.82 11.50
C ILE A 43 -10.85 12.45 10.26
N ALA A 44 -10.56 13.76 10.28
CA ALA A 44 -9.91 14.44 9.17
C ALA A 44 -8.51 13.86 8.92
N LEU A 45 -7.70 13.69 9.97
CA LEU A 45 -6.37 13.10 9.87
C LEU A 45 -6.40 11.66 9.33
N LEU A 46 -7.32 10.82 9.84
CA LEU A 46 -7.48 9.45 9.38
C LEU A 46 -7.96 9.40 7.91
N THR A 47 -8.78 10.36 7.49
CA THR A 47 -9.24 10.47 6.10
C THR A 47 -8.08 10.84 5.16
N ASP A 48 -7.21 11.78 5.56
CA ASP A 48 -6.00 12.12 4.80
C ASP A 48 -5.04 10.93 4.70
N LEU A 49 -4.84 10.21 5.81
CA LEU A 49 -4.03 8.98 5.83
C LEU A 49 -4.62 7.89 4.92
N LYS A 50 -5.95 7.75 4.90
CA LYS A 50 -6.65 6.79 4.04
C LYS A 50 -6.45 7.12 2.56
N GLN A 51 -6.52 8.39 2.19
CA GLN A 51 -6.22 8.84 0.82
C GLN A 51 -4.75 8.61 0.45
N SER A 52 -3.81 8.87 1.36
CA SER A 52 -2.39 8.61 1.15
C SER A 52 -2.10 7.12 0.92
N ALA A 53 -2.69 6.23 1.74
CA ALA A 53 -2.58 4.78 1.58
C ALA A 53 -3.13 4.30 0.22
N GLN A 54 -4.27 4.85 -0.22
CA GLN A 54 -4.83 4.55 -1.53
C GLN A 54 -3.92 5.01 -2.68
N ALA A 55 -3.30 6.19 -2.56
CA ALA A 55 -2.34 6.69 -3.55
C ALA A 55 -1.07 5.83 -3.61
N HIS A 56 -0.56 5.40 -2.45
CA HIS A 56 0.57 4.46 -2.37
C HIS A 56 0.24 3.12 -3.01
N TYR A 57 -0.91 2.54 -2.69
CA TYR A 57 -1.38 1.30 -3.31
C TYR A 57 -1.42 1.44 -4.84
N GLY A 58 -1.98 2.54 -5.37
CA GLY A 58 -2.02 2.80 -6.80
C GLY A 58 -0.63 2.93 -7.44
N ALA A 59 0.31 3.60 -6.76
CA ALA A 59 1.69 3.74 -7.23
C ALA A 59 2.42 2.39 -7.27
N VAL A 60 2.31 1.58 -6.22
CA VAL A 60 2.91 0.24 -6.13
C VAL A 60 2.30 -0.69 -7.16
N TYR A 61 0.97 -0.64 -7.34
CA TYR A 61 0.25 -1.44 -8.34
C TYR A 61 0.68 -1.07 -9.77
N ASN A 62 0.77 0.22 -10.09
CA ASN A 62 1.24 0.68 -11.39
C ASN A 62 2.68 0.27 -11.65
N TYR A 63 3.56 0.38 -10.63
CA TYR A 63 4.94 -0.06 -10.72
C TYR A 63 5.04 -1.56 -11.01
N LEU A 64 4.28 -2.39 -10.29
CA LEU A 64 4.21 -3.84 -10.54
C LEU A 64 3.70 -4.16 -11.95
N LYS A 65 2.65 -3.47 -12.40
CA LYS A 65 2.08 -3.64 -13.74
C LYS A 65 3.07 -3.29 -14.85
N SER A 66 3.81 -2.20 -14.69
CA SER A 66 4.85 -1.78 -15.66
C SER A 66 6.07 -2.70 -15.68
N HIS A 67 6.34 -3.43 -14.60
CA HIS A 67 7.43 -4.40 -14.52
C HIS A 67 7.04 -5.83 -14.95
N GLN A 68 5.75 -6.09 -15.21
CA GLN A 68 5.23 -7.36 -15.72
C GLN A 68 4.98 -7.38 -17.24
N GLN A 69 5.13 -6.24 -17.94
CA GLN A 69 5.16 -6.17 -19.42
C GLN A 69 6.58 -6.34 -19.96
#